data_AF-A0A3R9AKC3-F1
#
_entry.id   AF-A0A3R9AKC3-F1
#
_cell.length_a   1.000
_cell.length_b   1.000
_cell.length_c   1.000
_cell.angle_alpha   90.00
_cell.angle_beta   90.00
_cell.angle_gamma   90.00
#
_symmetry.space_group_name_H-M   'P 1'
#
loop_
_entity.id
_entity.type
_entity.pdbx_description
1 polymer ?
#
loop_
_entity_poly.entity_id
_entity_poly.type
_entity_poly.pdbx_seq_one_letter_code
_entity_poly.pdbx_strand_id
1 'polypeptide(L)'
;MLINFAEKHRQYLIAQEQADGGWAYTPVNPGNGNAGIYLSNHQIFSNAALGLGVYLRNEMNSGVAVKVHAGLKLLFSRAVNGRFALHNDPGHISVTLDIAGVIPFYQWLSGDTATLRYEEPRRSREHYRMLTGFQAGQTFEMTLRASLTDGTTGDMRTIEVGLSSADIFHLQAHCVGLAKLLYPTLSDELLTTHLRRRVGALQVAQSAVSAGHPTPTLIDGVTIQAQAENGPRRDPAKCSRAVYGVGMGKWPRRHLPTIEFIQSQSVEQMDTLIKAGNSGDFSGWDSIYNRLTSAPEHIG
;
A
#
# COMPACT_ATOMS: atom_id res chain seq x y z
N MET A 1 17.58 -2.57 15.10
CA MET A 1 17.68 -2.85 13.65
C MET A 1 19.14 -3.21 13.35
N LEU A 2 19.47 -4.49 13.13
CA LEU A 2 20.84 -4.99 12.94
C LEU A 2 21.33 -4.85 11.48
N ILE A 3 21.00 -3.75 10.81
CA ILE A 3 21.38 -3.58 9.39
C ILE A 3 22.72 -2.87 9.33
N ASN A 4 23.72 -3.56 8.81
CA ASN A 4 25.03 -2.98 8.52
C ASN A 4 24.96 -2.11 7.25
N PHE A 5 24.49 -0.87 7.41
CA PHE A 5 24.34 0.06 6.28
C PHE A 5 25.65 0.35 5.56
N ALA A 6 26.78 0.36 6.26
CA ALA A 6 28.09 0.58 5.66
C ALA A 6 28.52 -0.58 4.74
N GLU A 7 28.20 -1.81 5.12
CA GLU A 7 28.41 -2.98 4.26
C GLU A 7 27.44 -2.96 3.06
N LYS A 8 26.15 -2.68 3.28
CA LYS A 8 25.17 -2.61 2.18
C LYS A 8 25.47 -1.48 1.19
N HIS A 9 26.00 -0.35 1.67
CA HIS A 9 26.52 0.72 0.82
C HIS A 9 27.65 0.20 -0.07
N ARG A 10 28.71 -0.38 0.53
CA ARG A 10 29.85 -0.90 -0.24
C ARG A 10 29.45 -1.98 -1.22
N GLN A 11 28.51 -2.83 -0.84
CA GLN A 11 28.06 -3.95 -1.67
C GLN A 11 27.25 -3.49 -2.88
N TYR A 12 26.27 -2.60 -2.69
CA TYR A 12 25.25 -2.32 -3.72
C TYR A 12 25.29 -0.92 -4.31
N LEU A 13 25.90 0.06 -3.61
CA LEU A 13 25.90 1.47 -4.01
C LEU A 13 27.21 1.93 -4.64
N ILE A 14 28.23 1.07 -4.66
CA ILE A 14 29.50 1.31 -5.32
C ILE A 14 29.60 0.40 -6.55
N ALA A 15 29.80 0.98 -7.73
CA ALA A 15 30.09 0.22 -8.93
C ALA A 15 31.50 -0.37 -8.86
N GLN A 16 31.67 -1.57 -9.40
CA GLN A 16 32.95 -2.26 -9.49
C GLN A 16 33.36 -2.35 -10.96
N GLU A 17 34.65 -2.14 -11.20
CA GLU A 17 35.26 -2.36 -12.50
C GLU A 17 35.17 -3.85 -12.86
N GLN A 18 34.78 -4.11 -14.10
CA GLN A 18 34.66 -5.42 -14.70
C GLN A 18 35.94 -5.77 -15.47
N ALA A 19 36.16 -7.06 -15.75
CA ALA A 19 37.35 -7.52 -16.45
C ALA A 19 37.50 -6.96 -17.89
N ASP A 20 36.41 -6.48 -18.49
CA ASP A 20 36.36 -5.84 -19.81
C ASP A 20 36.58 -4.31 -19.74
N GLY A 21 36.86 -3.75 -18.56
CA GLY A 21 37.03 -2.31 -18.33
C GLY A 21 35.71 -1.54 -18.15
N GLY A 22 34.56 -2.22 -18.14
CA GLY A 22 33.26 -1.62 -17.82
C GLY A 22 33.05 -1.41 -16.32
N TRP A 23 32.04 -0.61 -15.94
CA TRP A 23 31.61 -0.47 -14.55
C TRP A 23 30.23 -1.09 -14.35
N ALA A 24 30.08 -1.92 -13.33
CA ALA A 24 28.80 -2.54 -12.99
C ALA A 24 28.55 -2.53 -11.49
N TYR A 25 27.29 -2.39 -11.10
CA TYR A 25 26.86 -2.56 -9.72
C TYR A 25 26.62 -4.04 -9.40
N THR A 26 26.74 -4.41 -8.13
CA THR A 26 26.25 -5.70 -7.66
C THR A 26 24.73 -5.78 -7.84
N PRO A 27 24.18 -6.83 -8.48
CA PRO A 27 22.74 -7.03 -8.55
C PRO A 27 22.14 -7.24 -7.17
N VAL A 28 21.15 -6.42 -6.81
CA VAL A 28 20.41 -6.49 -5.55
C VAL A 28 19.47 -7.70 -5.49
N ASN A 29 19.07 -8.20 -6.66
CA ASN A 29 18.30 -9.44 -6.80
C ASN A 29 18.79 -10.22 -8.03
N PRO A 30 19.77 -11.13 -7.86
CA PRO A 30 20.33 -11.89 -8.97
C PRO A 30 19.31 -12.81 -9.67
N GLY A 31 18.31 -13.32 -8.93
CA GLY A 31 17.28 -14.20 -9.48
C GLY A 31 16.20 -13.48 -10.28
N ASN A 32 16.06 -12.16 -10.10
CA ASN A 32 15.13 -11.33 -10.86
C ASN A 32 15.61 -9.87 -10.87
N GLY A 33 16.39 -9.50 -11.89
CA GLY A 33 16.98 -8.16 -12.00
C GLY A 33 15.98 -7.00 -12.11
N ASN A 34 14.71 -7.28 -12.42
CA ASN A 34 13.64 -6.27 -12.46
C ASN A 34 13.01 -6.02 -11.08
N ALA A 35 13.22 -6.92 -10.11
CA ALA A 35 12.72 -6.81 -8.76
C ALA A 35 13.75 -6.14 -7.84
N GLY A 36 13.28 -5.25 -6.98
CA GLY A 36 14.10 -4.68 -5.92
C GLY A 36 13.95 -5.44 -4.59
N ILE A 37 14.75 -5.05 -3.61
CA ILE A 37 14.76 -5.62 -2.26
C ILE A 37 14.50 -4.55 -1.20
N TYR A 38 13.94 -4.97 -0.06
CA TYR A 38 13.84 -4.14 1.13
C TYR A 38 14.97 -4.51 2.08
N LEU A 39 15.87 -3.57 2.37
CA LEU A 39 16.92 -3.77 3.36
C LEU A 39 16.35 -3.73 4.78
N SER A 40 15.37 -2.85 5.00
CA SER A 40 14.54 -2.79 6.20
C SER A 40 13.08 -2.66 5.79
N ASN A 41 12.18 -3.12 6.66
CA ASN A 41 10.76 -2.88 6.50
C ASN A 41 10.08 -2.63 7.85
N HIS A 42 8.97 -1.92 7.80
CA HIS A 42 8.02 -1.78 8.89
C HIS A 42 6.62 -1.63 8.33
N GLN A 43 5.61 -1.96 9.13
CA GLN A 43 4.21 -1.92 8.72
C GLN A 43 3.39 -1.23 9.80
N ILE A 44 2.58 -0.28 9.37
CA ILE A 44 1.68 0.51 10.20
C ILE A 44 0.26 0.14 9.80
N PHE A 45 -0.60 -0.11 10.80
CA PHE A 45 -2.00 -0.44 10.60
C PHE A 45 -2.86 0.49 11.46
N SER A 46 -3.59 1.40 10.81
CA SER A 46 -4.51 2.33 11.45
C SER A 46 -5.87 2.30 10.73
N ASN A 47 -6.36 3.44 10.24
CA ASN A 47 -7.52 3.50 9.35
C ASN A 47 -7.22 2.91 7.95
N ALA A 48 -5.94 2.85 7.57
CA ALA A 48 -5.41 2.15 6.41
C ALA A 48 -4.06 1.50 6.77
N ALA A 49 -3.47 0.75 5.84
CA ALA A 49 -2.14 0.18 6.03
C ALA A 49 -1.08 0.98 5.28
N LEU A 50 0.08 1.13 5.93
CA LEU A 50 1.29 1.69 5.35
C LEU A 50 2.45 0.71 5.55
N GLY A 51 2.94 0.15 4.45
CA GLY A 51 4.26 -0.47 4.40
C GLY A 51 5.32 0.59 4.15
N LEU A 52 6.42 0.56 4.89
CA LEU A 52 7.59 1.39 4.63
C LEU A 52 8.86 0.55 4.64
N GLY A 53 9.89 1.01 3.93
CA GLY A 53 11.20 0.38 4.02
C GLY A 53 12.27 1.03 3.17
N VAL A 54 13.52 0.83 3.56
CA VAL A 54 14.69 1.22 2.74
C VAL A 54 14.78 0.24 1.57
N TYR A 55 14.52 0.74 0.37
CA TYR A 55 14.35 -0.06 -0.84
C TYR A 55 15.50 0.18 -1.81
N LEU A 56 16.02 -0.91 -2.37
CA LEU A 56 17.01 -0.91 -3.44
C LEU A 56 16.47 -1.59 -4.69
N ARG A 57 16.78 -1.04 -5.87
CA ARG A 57 16.45 -1.65 -7.16
C ARG A 57 17.51 -1.30 -8.20
N ASN A 58 17.95 -2.26 -8.99
CA ASN A 58 18.84 -1.97 -10.11
C ASN A 58 18.07 -1.51 -11.36
N GLU A 59 18.77 -0.78 -12.21
CA GLU A 59 18.46 -0.70 -13.62
C GLU A 59 19.36 -1.69 -14.35
N MET A 60 18.77 -2.59 -15.13
CA MET A 60 19.50 -3.63 -15.84
C MET A 60 19.62 -3.22 -17.31
N ASN A 61 20.82 -3.32 -17.87
CA ASN A 61 21.06 -3.22 -19.30
C ASN A 61 21.82 -4.48 -19.76
N SER A 62 21.24 -5.23 -20.70
CA SER A 62 21.85 -6.43 -21.26
C SER A 62 22.32 -7.45 -20.19
N GLY A 63 21.56 -7.58 -19.10
CA GLY A 63 21.87 -8.48 -17.98
C GLY A 63 22.84 -7.90 -16.93
N VAL A 64 23.39 -6.71 -17.16
CA VAL A 64 24.32 -6.03 -16.24
C VAL A 64 23.58 -4.95 -15.46
N ALA A 65 23.83 -4.85 -14.15
CA ALA A 65 23.28 -3.78 -13.33
C ALA A 65 24.08 -2.49 -13.55
N VAL A 66 23.53 -1.56 -14.34
CA VAL A 66 24.21 -0.31 -14.73
C VAL A 66 23.89 0.86 -13.79
N LYS A 67 22.87 0.72 -12.96
CA LYS A 67 22.47 1.73 -11.97
C LYS A 67 21.85 1.06 -10.76
N VAL A 68 21.89 1.76 -9.63
CA VAL A 68 21.13 1.43 -8.43
C VAL A 68 20.26 2.61 -8.02
N HIS A 69 19.01 2.33 -7.72
CA HIS A 69 18.08 3.26 -7.09
C HIS A 69 17.96 2.88 -5.63
N ALA A 70 18.26 3.83 -4.75
CA ALA A 70 18.01 3.73 -3.32
C ALA A 70 16.95 4.75 -2.92
N GLY A 71 15.98 4.34 -2.12
CA GLY A 71 14.93 5.25 -1.65
C GLY A 71 14.15 4.68 -0.48
N LEU A 72 13.39 5.55 0.18
CA LEU A 72 12.41 5.15 1.17
C LEU A 72 11.11 4.86 0.43
N LYS A 73 10.74 3.59 0.33
CA LYS A 73 9.52 3.18 -0.36
C LYS A 73 8.37 3.09 0.61
N LEU A 74 7.32 3.83 0.32
CA LEU A 74 6.05 3.85 1.04
C LEU A 74 5.01 3.12 0.19
N LEU A 75 4.18 2.30 0.83
CA LEU A 75 3.10 1.56 0.19
C LEU A 75 1.84 1.68 1.02
N PHE A 76 0.83 2.31 0.43
CA PHE A 76 -0.47 2.56 1.02
C PHE A 76 -1.45 1.52 0.52
N SER A 77 -2.19 0.89 1.42
CA SER A 77 -3.20 -0.11 1.10
C SER A 77 -4.44 0.08 1.96
N ARG A 78 -5.62 -0.11 1.36
CA ARG A 78 -6.89 0.00 2.07
C ARG A 78 -7.19 -1.27 2.85
N ALA A 79 -7.99 -1.14 3.91
CA ALA A 79 -8.65 -2.30 4.49
C ALA A 79 -9.71 -2.79 3.51
N VAL A 80 -9.65 -4.05 3.10
CA VAL A 80 -10.72 -4.72 2.37
C VAL A 80 -11.27 -5.82 3.28
N ASN A 81 -12.53 -5.69 3.69
CA ASN A 81 -13.18 -6.59 4.65
C ASN A 81 -12.38 -6.77 5.96
N GLY A 82 -11.83 -5.67 6.48
CA GLY A 82 -11.04 -5.67 7.72
C GLY A 82 -9.65 -6.31 7.59
N ARG A 83 -9.19 -6.63 6.38
CA ARG A 83 -7.84 -7.16 6.13
C ARG A 83 -7.03 -6.19 5.28
N PHE A 84 -5.74 -6.09 5.58
CA PHE A 84 -4.80 -5.27 4.84
C PHE A 84 -3.92 -6.16 3.96
N ALA A 85 -4.05 -6.02 2.64
CA ALA A 85 -3.32 -6.87 1.69
C ALA A 85 -1.96 -6.28 1.27
N LEU A 86 -1.68 -5.00 1.58
CA LEU A 86 -0.42 -4.32 1.26
C LEU A 86 -0.02 -4.54 -0.21
N HIS A 87 1.10 -5.22 -0.47
CA HIS A 87 1.56 -5.51 -1.83
C HIS A 87 0.55 -6.29 -2.70
N ASN A 88 -0.33 -7.07 -2.06
CA ASN A 88 -1.35 -7.86 -2.75
C ASN A 88 -2.66 -7.09 -2.96
N ASP A 89 -2.76 -5.85 -2.47
CA ASP A 89 -3.91 -4.97 -2.74
C ASP A 89 -3.79 -4.42 -4.18
N PRO A 90 -4.70 -4.75 -5.11
CA PRO A 90 -4.65 -4.24 -6.48
C PRO A 90 -4.85 -2.72 -6.55
N GLY A 91 -5.42 -2.12 -5.50
CA GLY A 91 -5.62 -0.69 -5.36
C GLY A 91 -4.50 0.03 -4.60
N HIS A 92 -3.40 -0.64 -4.24
CA HIS A 92 -2.33 0.00 -3.47
C HIS A 92 -1.69 1.16 -4.24
N ILE A 93 -1.21 2.16 -3.49
CA ILE A 93 -0.42 3.26 -4.03
C ILE A 93 0.97 3.16 -3.43
N SER A 94 2.00 3.07 -4.26
CA SER A 94 3.39 3.10 -3.80
C SER A 94 4.10 4.37 -4.26
N VAL A 95 4.78 5.03 -3.34
CA VAL A 95 5.60 6.22 -3.59
C VAL A 95 7.01 5.94 -3.10
N THR A 96 8.02 6.25 -3.91
CA THR A 96 9.43 6.12 -3.49
C THR A 96 10.04 7.49 -3.30
N LEU A 97 10.47 7.79 -2.08
CA LEU A 97 11.20 9.01 -1.76
C LEU A 97 12.70 8.79 -1.96
N ASP A 98 13.32 9.60 -2.81
CA ASP A 98 14.76 9.76 -2.81
C ASP A 98 15.22 10.63 -1.63
N ILE A 99 16.51 10.90 -1.51
CA ILE A 99 17.01 11.73 -0.40
C ILE A 99 16.39 13.15 -0.42
N ALA A 100 16.09 13.68 -1.60
CA ALA A 100 15.43 14.98 -1.75
C ALA A 100 13.98 14.96 -1.24
N GLY A 101 13.26 13.85 -1.38
CA GLY A 101 11.95 13.64 -0.76
C GLY A 101 12.01 13.31 0.74
N VAL A 102 13.06 12.61 1.18
CA VAL A 102 13.24 12.23 2.59
C VAL A 102 13.51 13.41 3.51
N ILE A 103 14.24 14.44 3.05
CA ILE A 103 14.51 15.65 3.83
C ILE A 103 13.20 16.36 4.26
N PRO A 104 12.31 16.82 3.36
CA PRO A 104 11.07 17.48 3.75
C PRO A 104 10.11 16.52 4.46
N PHE A 105 10.18 15.22 4.18
CA PHE A 105 9.41 14.22 4.92
C PHE A 105 9.83 14.14 6.39
N TYR A 106 11.14 14.09 6.66
CA TYR A 106 11.68 14.08 8.01
C TYR A 106 11.40 15.38 8.76
N GLN A 107 11.51 16.54 8.09
CA GLN A 107 11.17 17.84 8.67
C GLN A 107 9.71 17.90 9.10
N TRP A 108 8.79 17.45 8.24
CA TRP A 108 7.37 17.37 8.58
C TRP A 108 7.12 16.43 9.77
N LEU A 109 7.67 15.22 9.74
CA LEU A 109 7.58 14.26 10.85
C LEU A 109 8.18 14.78 12.16
N SER A 110 9.16 15.68 12.09
CA SER A 110 9.81 16.30 13.26
C SER A 110 9.04 17.52 13.79
N GLY A 111 7.98 17.94 13.11
CA GLY A 111 7.23 19.15 13.43
C GLY A 111 7.88 20.45 12.95
N ASP A 112 8.97 20.37 12.17
CA ASP A 112 9.66 21.55 11.63
C ASP A 112 8.84 22.26 10.54
N THR A 113 7.94 21.52 9.88
CA THR A 113 6.98 22.07 8.91
C THR A 113 5.57 21.55 9.19
N ALA A 114 4.56 22.43 9.06
CA ALA A 114 3.16 22.07 9.33
C ALA A 114 2.57 21.08 8.30
N THR A 115 3.07 21.12 7.08
CA THR A 115 2.63 20.25 5.99
C THR A 115 3.82 19.68 5.24
N LEU A 116 3.55 18.56 4.56
CA LEU A 116 4.41 17.94 3.58
C LEU A 116 3.72 17.97 2.23
N ARG A 117 4.50 18.25 1.18
CA ARG A 117 4.11 18.00 -0.20
C ARG A 117 5.32 17.50 -0.97
N TYR A 118 5.18 16.34 -1.61
CA TYR A 118 6.18 15.75 -2.46
C TYR A 118 5.53 15.16 -3.71
N GLU A 119 6.04 15.50 -4.88
CA GLU A 119 5.66 14.89 -6.16
C GLU A 119 6.78 13.92 -6.56
N GLU A 120 6.44 12.66 -6.80
CA GLU A 120 7.43 11.68 -7.25
C GLU A 120 7.94 12.09 -8.64
N PRO A 121 9.26 12.21 -8.85
CA PRO A 121 9.83 12.57 -10.15
C PRO A 121 9.28 11.67 -11.25
N ARG A 122 8.73 12.31 -12.29
CA ARG A 122 7.96 11.64 -13.35
C ARG A 122 8.76 10.51 -13.98
N ARG A 123 8.28 9.27 -13.81
CA ARG A 123 8.77 8.09 -14.54
C ARG A 123 8.01 7.82 -15.83
N SER A 124 6.75 8.28 -15.92
CA SER A 124 5.95 8.26 -17.13
C SER A 124 5.00 9.45 -17.15
N ARG A 125 4.42 9.73 -18.33
CA ARG A 125 3.37 10.75 -18.49
C ARG A 125 1.98 10.27 -18.05
N GLU A 126 1.85 8.97 -17.78
CA GLU A 126 0.56 8.29 -17.58
C GLU A 126 0.13 8.26 -16.12
N HIS A 127 1.05 8.38 -15.17
CA HIS A 127 0.73 8.25 -13.75
C HIS A 127 1.49 9.28 -12.93
N TYR A 128 0.74 10.10 -12.18
CA TYR A 128 1.28 11.13 -11.29
C TYR A 128 1.07 10.70 -9.84
N ARG A 129 2.16 10.62 -9.07
CA ARG A 129 2.09 10.26 -7.65
C ARG A 129 2.48 11.44 -6.79
N MET A 130 1.67 11.70 -5.78
CA MET A 130 1.89 12.76 -4.81
C MET A 130 1.76 12.19 -3.40
N LEU A 131 2.67 12.61 -2.54
CA LEU A 131 2.62 12.39 -1.10
C LEU A 131 2.36 13.72 -0.42
N THR A 132 1.35 13.77 0.43
CA THR A 132 1.07 14.94 1.27
C THR A 132 0.89 14.53 2.72
N GLY A 133 1.39 15.35 3.63
CA GLY A 133 1.24 15.16 5.07
C GLY A 133 0.65 16.40 5.71
N PHE A 134 -0.27 16.21 6.65
CA PHE A 134 -0.96 17.28 7.35
C PHE A 134 -1.50 16.77 8.69
N GLN A 135 -1.84 17.69 9.59
CA GLN A 135 -2.55 17.36 10.83
C GLN A 135 -4.05 17.26 10.52
N ALA A 136 -4.68 16.11 10.79
CA ALA A 136 -6.07 15.86 10.45
C ALA A 136 -6.87 15.41 11.68
N GLY A 137 -7.67 16.33 12.24
CA GLY A 137 -8.66 16.01 13.26
C GLY A 137 -8.11 15.63 14.64
N GLN A 138 -8.99 15.13 15.51
CA GLN A 138 -8.68 14.80 16.91
C GLN A 138 -8.16 13.35 17.10
N THR A 139 -8.31 12.47 16.10
CA THR A 139 -8.06 11.02 16.26
C THR A 139 -6.60 10.62 16.07
N PHE A 140 -5.87 11.29 15.17
CA PHE A 140 -4.48 10.98 14.86
C PHE A 140 -3.64 12.26 14.91
N GLU A 141 -2.42 12.15 15.44
CA GLU A 141 -1.50 13.28 15.57
C GLU A 141 -1.13 13.85 14.19
N MET A 142 -0.87 12.97 13.24
CA MET A 142 -0.56 13.32 11.86
C MET A 142 -1.28 12.38 10.90
N THR A 143 -1.53 12.83 9.68
CA THR A 143 -2.08 12.02 8.60
C THR A 143 -1.21 12.14 7.35
N LEU A 144 -0.91 10.99 6.76
CA LEU A 144 -0.16 10.88 5.52
C LEU A 144 -1.09 10.39 4.41
N ARG A 145 -1.11 11.11 3.29
CA ARG A 145 -1.94 10.82 2.13
C ARG A 145 -1.07 10.55 0.92
N ALA A 146 -1.32 9.42 0.25
CA ALA A 146 -0.82 9.17 -1.09
C ALA A 146 -1.95 9.37 -2.10
N SER A 147 -1.63 10.06 -3.20
CA SER A 147 -2.50 10.27 -4.33
C SER A 147 -1.86 9.67 -5.58
N LEU A 148 -2.66 9.01 -6.40
CA LEU A 148 -2.33 8.54 -7.73
C LEU A 148 -3.34 9.13 -8.70
N THR A 149 -2.86 9.97 -9.61
CA THR A 149 -3.65 10.55 -10.69
C THR A 149 -3.29 9.88 -12.00
N ASP A 150 -4.29 9.35 -12.71
CA ASP A 150 -4.17 8.89 -14.08
C ASP A 150 -4.01 10.11 -15.00
N GLY A 151 -2.92 10.15 -15.75
CA GLY A 151 -2.60 11.26 -16.64
C GLY A 151 -3.39 11.31 -17.94
N THR A 152 -4.08 10.22 -18.27
CA THR A 152 -4.90 10.10 -19.47
C THR A 152 -6.37 10.40 -19.20
N THR A 153 -6.92 9.89 -18.09
CA THR A 153 -8.33 10.12 -17.72
C THR A 153 -8.50 11.30 -16.75
N GLY A 154 -7.44 11.67 -16.02
CA GLY A 154 -7.50 12.64 -14.92
C GLY A 154 -8.03 12.07 -13.60
N ASP A 155 -8.39 10.78 -13.56
CA ASP A 155 -8.94 10.16 -12.37
C ASP A 155 -7.92 10.13 -11.23
N MET A 156 -8.34 10.57 -10.05
CA MET A 156 -7.50 10.59 -8.86
C MET A 156 -8.01 9.59 -7.83
N ARG A 157 -7.08 8.75 -7.35
CA ARG A 157 -7.30 7.86 -6.20
C ARG A 157 -6.40 8.27 -5.06
N THR A 158 -6.94 8.24 -3.85
CA THR A 158 -6.19 8.56 -2.63
C THR A 158 -6.30 7.45 -1.59
N ILE A 159 -5.29 7.35 -0.74
CA ILE A 159 -5.29 6.54 0.48
C ILE A 159 -4.65 7.39 1.59
N GLU A 160 -5.31 7.44 2.74
CA GLU A 160 -4.87 8.20 3.92
C GLU A 160 -4.59 7.25 5.08
N VAL A 161 -3.47 7.46 5.75
CA VAL A 161 -3.06 6.68 6.92
C VAL A 161 -2.80 7.67 8.05
N GLY A 162 -3.56 7.53 9.13
CA GLY A 162 -3.34 8.20 10.39
C GLY A 162 -2.13 7.61 11.10
N LEU A 163 -1.33 8.48 11.72
CA LEU A 163 -0.06 8.15 12.38
C LEU A 163 -0.16 8.45 13.87
N SER A 164 0.23 7.48 14.69
CA SER A 164 0.51 7.66 16.11
C SER A 164 1.96 8.13 16.31
N SER A 165 2.30 8.56 17.53
CA SER A 165 3.67 8.98 17.86
C SER A 165 4.71 7.86 17.66
N ALA A 166 4.32 6.59 17.85
CA ALA A 166 5.19 5.44 17.58
C ALA A 166 5.45 5.26 16.07
N ASP A 167 4.43 5.45 15.25
CA ASP A 167 4.54 5.37 13.78
C ASP A 167 5.46 6.48 13.25
N ILE A 168 5.31 7.70 13.80
CA ILE A 168 6.16 8.85 13.49
C ILE A 168 7.63 8.53 13.80
N PHE A 169 7.92 7.96 14.97
CA PHE A 169 9.27 7.53 15.33
C PHE A 169 9.84 6.50 14.34
N HIS A 170 9.04 5.49 13.96
CA HIS A 170 9.49 4.48 12.98
C HIS A 170 9.76 5.07 11.60
N LEU A 171 8.94 6.01 11.14
CA LEU A 171 9.14 6.73 9.88
C LEU A 171 10.42 7.58 9.93
N GLN A 172 10.63 8.34 11.01
CA GLN A 172 11.85 9.12 11.24
C GLN A 172 13.10 8.24 11.23
N ALA A 173 13.06 7.09 11.92
CA ALA A 173 14.16 6.15 11.97
C ALA A 173 14.52 5.59 10.58
N HIS A 174 13.53 5.36 9.71
CA HIS A 174 13.75 4.92 8.34
C HIS A 174 14.33 6.02 7.43
N CYS A 175 13.95 7.28 7.65
CA CYS A 175 14.60 8.42 6.99
C CYS A 175 16.10 8.48 7.33
N VAL A 176 16.43 8.35 8.62
CA VAL A 176 17.83 8.27 9.08
C VAL A 176 18.52 7.03 8.50
N GLY A 177 17.84 5.88 8.45
CA GLY A 177 18.36 4.64 7.87
C GLY A 177 18.74 4.79 6.40
N LEU A 178 17.89 5.44 5.58
CA LEU A 178 18.26 5.75 4.19
C LEU A 178 19.46 6.69 4.12
N ALA A 179 19.47 7.75 4.94
CA ALA A 179 20.57 8.70 4.96
C ALA A 179 21.90 8.02 5.36
N LYS A 180 21.87 7.09 6.32
CA LYS A 180 23.02 6.28 6.74
C LYS A 180 23.48 5.30 5.66
N LEU A 181 22.55 4.72 4.89
CA LEU A 181 22.89 3.90 3.74
C LEU A 181 23.62 4.71 2.67
N LEU A 182 23.18 5.94 2.40
CA LEU A 182 23.79 6.80 1.37
C LEU A 182 25.13 7.39 1.83
N TYR A 183 25.22 7.77 3.11
CA TYR A 183 26.37 8.48 3.67
C TYR A 183 26.86 7.79 4.95
N PRO A 184 27.43 6.57 4.84
CA PRO A 184 27.77 5.74 6.00
C PRO A 184 28.85 6.36 6.91
N THR A 185 29.64 7.29 6.38
CA THR A 185 30.72 8.00 7.11
C THR A 185 30.22 9.16 7.95
N LEU A 186 28.99 9.66 7.74
CA LEU A 186 28.44 10.74 8.55
C LEU A 186 27.96 10.20 9.91
N SER A 187 28.21 10.96 10.97
CA SER A 187 27.67 10.66 12.31
C SER A 187 26.15 10.82 12.32
N ASP A 188 25.48 10.15 13.24
CA ASP A 188 24.01 10.18 13.33
C ASP A 188 23.50 11.60 13.68
N GLU A 189 24.26 12.33 14.47
CA GLU A 189 24.02 13.76 14.79
C GLU A 189 24.12 14.65 13.55
N LEU A 190 25.14 14.43 12.71
CA LEU A 190 25.32 15.21 11.49
C LEU A 190 24.23 14.88 10.47
N LEU A 191 23.85 13.61 10.35
CA LEU A 191 22.74 13.18 9.49
C LEU A 191 21.42 13.81 9.90
N THR A 192 21.06 13.71 11.18
CA THR A 192 19.82 14.31 11.70
C THR A 192 19.84 15.83 11.53
N THR A 193 20.99 16.49 11.71
CA THR A 193 21.15 17.92 11.43
C THR A 193 20.88 18.25 9.96
N HIS A 194 21.43 17.48 9.02
CA HIS A 194 21.19 17.68 7.59
C HIS A 194 19.74 17.43 7.19
N LEU A 195 19.08 16.44 7.81
CA LEU A 195 17.66 16.18 7.60
C LEU A 195 16.78 17.30 8.16
N ARG A 196 17.16 17.92 9.28
CA ARG A 196 16.44 19.06 9.89
C ARG A 196 16.73 20.41 9.25
N ARG A 197 17.78 20.54 8.44
CA ARG A 197 18.31 21.87 8.09
C ARG A 197 17.34 22.70 7.22
N ARG A 198 16.91 23.83 7.79
CA ARG A 198 16.76 25.12 7.10
C ARG A 198 17.85 26.08 7.58
N VAL A 199 18.63 26.64 6.65
CA VAL A 199 19.33 27.91 6.91
C VAL A 199 18.44 29.00 6.31
N GLY A 200 17.79 29.77 7.17
CA GLY A 200 17.27 31.12 6.90
C GLY A 200 16.47 31.38 5.62
N ALA A 201 15.15 31.37 5.72
CA ALA A 201 14.32 32.39 5.08
C ALA A 201 13.14 32.71 6.03
N LEU A 202 13.17 33.95 6.53
CA LEU A 202 12.23 34.57 7.47
C LEU A 202 10.80 34.66 6.94
N GLN A 203 9.86 34.63 7.88
CA GLN A 203 8.61 35.41 7.97
C GLN A 203 7.95 35.90 6.67
N VAL A 204 6.74 35.41 6.38
CA VAL A 204 5.46 36.17 6.32
C VAL A 204 4.39 35.20 5.77
N ALA A 205 3.50 34.74 6.65
CA ALA A 205 2.10 34.42 6.34
C ALA A 205 1.33 34.17 7.65
N GLN A 206 1.45 35.11 8.59
CA GLN A 206 0.32 35.42 9.46
C GLN A 206 -0.51 36.46 8.70
N SER A 207 -1.82 36.19 8.59
CA SER A 207 -2.88 37.06 8.04
C SER A 207 -3.23 36.88 6.55
N ALA A 208 -4.22 36.02 6.28
CA ALA A 208 -5.35 36.33 5.39
C ALA A 208 -6.53 35.41 5.78
N VAL A 209 -7.31 35.81 6.78
CA VAL A 209 -8.71 36.28 6.67
C VAL A 209 -9.70 35.23 6.12
N SER A 210 -10.67 34.94 6.99
CA SER A 210 -11.98 34.30 6.80
C SER A 210 -12.65 34.49 5.42
N ALA A 211 -13.20 33.41 4.88
CA ALA A 211 -14.39 33.43 4.03
C ALA A 211 -15.16 32.10 4.24
N GLY A 212 -16.42 32.20 4.65
CA GLY A 212 -17.18 31.10 5.25
C GLY A 212 -18.01 30.22 4.32
N HIS A 213 -18.45 29.10 4.93
CA HIS A 213 -19.72 28.34 4.78
C HIS A 213 -20.07 27.69 3.41
N PRO A 214 -20.72 26.50 3.38
CA PRO A 214 -21.87 26.13 4.22
C PRO A 214 -21.80 24.79 4.96
N THR A 215 -22.50 24.78 6.10
CA THR A 215 -22.96 23.63 6.88
C THR A 215 -24.00 22.82 6.09
N PRO A 216 -24.04 21.49 6.26
CA PRO A 216 -25.33 20.81 6.25
C PRO A 216 -25.53 19.89 7.47
N THR A 217 -26.57 20.24 8.21
CA THR A 217 -27.64 19.40 8.78
C THR A 217 -27.28 18.11 9.50
N LEU A 218 -27.48 18.15 10.83
CA LEU A 218 -27.70 17.01 11.71
C LEU A 218 -28.87 16.14 11.20
N ILE A 219 -28.65 14.84 11.08
CA ILE A 219 -29.73 13.86 11.13
C ILE A 219 -29.59 13.18 12.49
N ASP A 220 -30.50 13.54 13.39
CA ASP A 220 -30.68 12.85 14.66
C ASP A 220 -31.30 11.46 14.45
N GLY A 221 -30.85 10.52 15.27
CA GLY A 221 -31.68 9.42 15.74
C GLY A 221 -31.49 8.07 15.06
N VAL A 222 -30.53 7.28 15.55
CA VAL A 222 -30.79 5.88 15.95
C VAL A 222 -29.92 5.53 17.16
N THR A 223 -30.56 5.42 18.31
CA THR A 223 -30.02 4.77 19.51
C THR A 223 -29.87 3.28 19.21
N ILE A 224 -28.65 2.72 19.31
CA ILE A 224 -28.49 1.26 19.35
C ILE A 224 -28.12 0.88 20.79
N GLN A 225 -29.13 0.34 21.48
CA GLN A 225 -28.98 -0.35 22.76
C GLN A 225 -28.04 -1.54 22.61
N ALA A 226 -27.15 -1.70 23.59
CA ALA A 226 -26.45 -2.95 23.81
C ALA A 226 -27.45 -4.00 24.33
N GLN A 227 -27.56 -5.15 23.66
CA GLN A 227 -28.03 -6.40 24.27
C GLN A 227 -27.28 -7.61 23.70
N ALA A 228 -27.14 -8.60 24.58
CA ALA A 228 -26.22 -9.73 24.54
C ALA A 228 -26.70 -10.95 23.72
N GLU A 229 -25.70 -11.77 23.40
CA GLU A 229 -25.65 -13.22 23.10
C GLU A 229 -26.92 -14.02 22.75
N ASN A 230 -26.84 -14.79 21.63
CA ASN A 230 -27.29 -16.20 21.55
C ASN A 230 -26.80 -16.91 20.25
N GLY A 231 -25.92 -17.92 20.39
CA GLY A 231 -25.71 -19.11 19.52
C GLY A 231 -25.25 -18.96 18.04
N PRO A 232 -24.43 -19.89 17.48
CA PRO A 232 -23.73 -19.68 16.21
C PRO A 232 -24.62 -19.96 14.99
N ARG A 233 -25.41 -18.97 14.57
CA ARG A 233 -26.02 -18.97 13.24
C ARG A 233 -24.93 -18.67 12.21
N ARG A 234 -24.62 -19.61 11.31
CA ARG A 234 -23.62 -19.38 10.26
C ARG A 234 -24.09 -18.24 9.35
N ASP A 235 -23.29 -17.19 9.31
CA ASP A 235 -23.49 -15.98 8.52
C ASP A 235 -23.67 -16.30 7.02
N PRO A 236 -24.81 -15.94 6.40
CA PRO A 236 -25.07 -16.13 4.96
C PRO A 236 -23.96 -15.55 4.07
N ALA A 237 -23.34 -14.45 4.49
CA ALA A 237 -22.24 -13.82 3.75
C ALA A 237 -20.95 -14.64 3.79
N LYS A 238 -20.77 -15.50 4.81
CA LYS A 238 -19.64 -16.46 4.84
C LYS A 238 -19.90 -17.64 3.91
N CYS A 239 -21.13 -18.13 3.83
CA CYS A 239 -21.50 -19.21 2.91
C CYS A 239 -21.39 -18.75 1.46
N SER A 240 -21.90 -17.57 1.13
CA SER A 240 -21.76 -17.01 -0.23
C SER A 240 -20.29 -16.85 -0.67
N ARG A 241 -19.41 -16.38 0.24
CA ARG A 241 -17.96 -16.32 -0.04
C ARG A 241 -17.31 -17.70 -0.20
N ALA A 242 -17.75 -18.70 0.57
CA ALA A 242 -17.26 -20.06 0.46
C ALA A 242 -17.71 -20.72 -0.86
N VAL A 243 -18.94 -20.48 -1.31
CA VAL A 243 -19.40 -20.86 -2.66
C VAL A 243 -18.49 -20.23 -3.72
N TYR A 244 -18.21 -18.93 -3.64
CA TYR A 244 -17.31 -18.27 -4.60
C TYR A 244 -15.91 -18.90 -4.62
N GLY A 245 -15.33 -19.13 -3.44
CA GLY A 245 -14.01 -19.72 -3.31
C GLY A 245 -13.92 -21.15 -3.84
N VAL A 246 -14.94 -21.97 -3.60
CA VAL A 246 -15.03 -23.34 -4.15
C VAL A 246 -15.25 -23.29 -5.66
N GLY A 247 -16.15 -22.43 -6.14
CA GLY A 247 -16.50 -22.30 -7.56
C GLY A 247 -15.36 -21.80 -8.44
N MET A 248 -14.62 -20.77 -8.01
CA MET A 248 -13.52 -20.19 -8.78
C MET A 248 -12.19 -20.92 -8.56
N GLY A 249 -11.99 -21.48 -7.36
CA GLY A 249 -10.72 -22.10 -6.97
C GLY A 249 -10.63 -23.60 -7.26
N LYS A 250 -11.74 -24.34 -7.12
CA LYS A 250 -11.72 -25.82 -7.14
C LYS A 250 -12.61 -26.44 -8.20
N TRP A 251 -13.78 -25.86 -8.49
CA TRP A 251 -14.67 -26.39 -9.52
C TRP A 251 -14.10 -26.13 -10.92
N PRO A 252 -13.91 -27.16 -11.77
CA PRO A 252 -13.20 -26.99 -13.06
C PRO A 252 -13.85 -26.00 -14.02
N ARG A 253 -15.18 -25.84 -13.99
CA ARG A 253 -15.90 -24.99 -14.95
C ARG A 253 -15.83 -23.50 -14.65
N ARG A 254 -15.65 -23.11 -13.39
CA ARG A 254 -15.52 -21.70 -12.93
C ARG A 254 -16.58 -20.75 -13.53
N HIS A 255 -17.79 -21.26 -13.74
CA HIS A 255 -18.83 -20.53 -14.45
C HIS A 255 -19.55 -19.55 -13.52
N LEU A 256 -19.28 -18.27 -13.68
CA LEU A 256 -19.70 -17.21 -12.77
C LEU A 256 -21.24 -17.14 -12.56
N PRO A 257 -22.09 -17.22 -13.60
CA PRO A 257 -23.55 -17.22 -13.41
C PRO A 257 -24.06 -18.40 -12.57
N THR A 258 -23.41 -19.56 -12.66
CA THR A 258 -23.77 -20.73 -11.84
C THR A 258 -23.34 -20.54 -10.38
N ILE A 259 -22.19 -19.92 -10.16
CA ILE A 259 -21.67 -19.59 -8.82
C ILE A 259 -22.62 -18.58 -8.14
N GLU A 260 -23.03 -17.54 -8.86
CA GLU A 260 -23.98 -16.52 -8.38
C GLU A 260 -25.37 -17.13 -8.09
N PHE A 261 -25.83 -18.06 -8.92
CA PHE A 261 -27.07 -18.79 -8.67
C PHE A 261 -27.00 -19.66 -7.40
N ILE A 262 -25.86 -20.31 -7.13
CA ILE A 262 -25.69 -21.08 -5.89
C ILE A 262 -25.64 -20.14 -4.68
N GLN A 263 -25.04 -18.96 -4.82
CA GLN A 263 -24.98 -17.93 -3.76
C GLN A 263 -26.34 -17.34 -3.39
N SER A 264 -27.35 -17.46 -4.26
CA SER A 264 -28.72 -17.02 -3.99
C SER A 264 -29.61 -18.10 -3.34
N GLN A 265 -29.10 -19.33 -3.15
CA GLN A 265 -29.82 -20.42 -2.49
C GLN A 265 -29.80 -20.30 -0.96
N SER A 266 -30.55 -21.17 -0.26
CA SER A 266 -30.55 -21.17 1.21
C SER A 266 -29.17 -21.50 1.78
N VAL A 267 -28.91 -21.08 3.03
CA VAL A 267 -27.63 -21.33 3.71
C VAL A 267 -27.34 -22.84 3.82
N GLU A 268 -28.35 -23.67 4.06
CA GLU A 268 -28.19 -25.12 4.12
C GLU A 268 -27.82 -25.71 2.75
N GLN A 269 -28.41 -25.21 1.67
CA GLN A 269 -28.10 -25.65 0.31
C GLN A 269 -26.70 -25.22 -0.11
N MET A 270 -26.31 -23.97 0.21
CA MET A 270 -24.93 -23.50 0.01
C MET A 270 -23.93 -24.35 0.79
N ASP A 271 -24.16 -24.61 2.08
CA ASP A 271 -23.24 -25.39 2.93
C ASP A 271 -23.09 -26.84 2.43
N THR A 272 -24.19 -27.44 1.95
CA THR A 272 -24.16 -28.77 1.33
C THR A 272 -23.29 -28.80 0.07
N LEU A 273 -23.48 -27.83 -0.83
CA LEU A 273 -22.70 -27.72 -2.07
C LEU A 273 -21.23 -27.33 -1.81
N ILE A 274 -20.96 -26.51 -0.79
CA ILE A 274 -19.60 -26.19 -0.34
C ILE A 274 -18.89 -27.43 0.19
N LYS A 275 -19.56 -28.24 1.02
CA LYS A 275 -18.98 -29.46 1.60
C LYS A 275 -18.66 -30.47 0.50
N ALA A 276 -19.62 -30.76 -0.39
CA ALA A 276 -19.43 -31.66 -1.51
C ALA A 276 -18.29 -31.20 -2.44
N GLY A 277 -18.27 -29.91 -2.81
CA GLY A 277 -17.22 -29.34 -3.64
C GLY A 277 -15.84 -29.30 -2.97
N ASN A 278 -15.78 -29.17 -1.64
CA ASN A 278 -14.52 -29.29 -0.91
C ASN A 278 -14.00 -30.72 -0.81
N SER A 279 -14.88 -31.72 -0.83
CA SER A 279 -14.50 -33.14 -0.98
C SER A 279 -14.24 -33.55 -2.43
N GLY A 280 -14.36 -32.63 -3.39
CA GLY A 280 -14.11 -32.87 -4.81
C GLY A 280 -15.30 -33.45 -5.58
N ASP A 281 -16.47 -33.59 -4.95
CA ASP A 281 -17.71 -33.98 -5.63
C ASP A 281 -18.45 -32.73 -6.10
N PHE A 282 -18.42 -32.50 -7.41
CA PHE A 282 -19.07 -31.36 -8.06
C PHE A 282 -20.35 -31.75 -8.82
N SER A 283 -20.87 -32.97 -8.64
CA SER A 283 -22.08 -33.44 -9.32
C SER A 283 -23.28 -32.49 -9.15
N GLY A 284 -23.46 -31.94 -7.95
CA GLY A 284 -24.49 -30.92 -7.67
C GLY A 284 -24.25 -29.58 -8.38
N TRP A 285 -22.99 -29.16 -8.51
CA TRP A 285 -22.62 -27.93 -9.22
C TRP A 285 -22.80 -28.08 -10.73
N ASP A 286 -22.38 -29.22 -11.29
CA ASP A 286 -22.53 -29.55 -12.70
C ASP A 286 -24.00 -29.72 -13.10
N SER A 287 -24.85 -30.26 -12.21
CA SER A 287 -26.30 -30.33 -12.43
C SER A 287 -26.94 -28.95 -12.59
N ILE A 288 -26.58 -27.99 -11.72
CA ILE A 288 -27.06 -26.61 -11.77
C ILE A 288 -26.51 -25.91 -13.02
N TYR A 289 -25.22 -26.10 -13.34
CA TYR A 289 -24.62 -25.57 -14.55
C TYR A 289 -25.33 -26.05 -15.82
N ASN A 290 -25.55 -27.36 -15.93
CA ASN A 290 -26.21 -27.94 -17.09
C ASN A 290 -27.63 -27.39 -17.19
N ARG A 291 -28.39 -27.24 -16.10
CA ARG A 291 -29.73 -26.66 -16.12
C ARG A 291 -29.75 -25.20 -16.60
N LEU A 292 -28.78 -24.40 -16.17
CA LEU A 292 -28.67 -22.99 -16.55
C LEU A 292 -28.20 -22.80 -18.00
N THR A 293 -27.43 -23.76 -18.54
CA THR A 293 -26.87 -23.67 -19.90
C THR A 293 -27.64 -24.48 -20.95
N SER A 294 -28.55 -25.37 -20.52
CA SER A 294 -29.47 -26.10 -21.41
C SER A 294 -30.88 -25.52 -21.48
N ALA A 295 -31.13 -24.37 -20.84
CA ALA A 295 -32.37 -23.63 -21.03
C ALA A 295 -32.39 -23.02 -22.46
N PRO A 296 -33.31 -23.43 -23.34
CA PRO A 296 -33.37 -22.91 -24.71
C PRO A 296 -33.86 -21.47 -24.71
N GLU A 297 -33.31 -20.67 -25.62
CA GLU A 297 -33.88 -19.39 -26.06
C GLU A 297 -35.37 -19.58 -26.36
N HIS A 298 -36.26 -18.97 -25.57
CA HIS A 298 -37.61 -18.68 -26.02
C HIS A 298 -38.20 -17.42 -25.36
N ILE A 299 -38.32 -16.42 -26.23
CA ILE A 299 -39.45 -15.48 -26.41
C ILE A 299 -39.81 -14.54 -25.25
N GLY A 300 -39.75 -13.25 -25.56
CA GLY A 300 -40.38 -12.16 -24.84
C GLY A 300 -39.82 -10.82 -25.28
#